data_AF-A0A842J5D7-F1
#
_entry.id   AF-A0A842J5D7-F1
#
_cell.length_a   1.000
_cell.length_b   1.000
_cell.length_c   1.000
_cell.angle_alpha   90.00
_cell.angle_beta   90.00
_cell.angle_gamma   90.00
#
_symmetry.space_group_name_H-M   'P 1'
#
loop_
_entity.id
_entity.type
_entity.pdbx_description
1 polymer ?
#
loop_
_entity_poly.entity_id
_entity_poly.type
_entity_poly.pdbx_seq_one_letter_code
_entity_poly.pdbx_strand_id
1 'polypeptide(L)'
;MTNYEKLELNRKELMDEIIKKIESKELTFRELWDNENSRPKNPLSGSKYNGSNRLRLGYQAVKNNYKDPRWVTYIQAKKEGWNLKKESKGTYCEKWIFTKEEKFKDEAGNVIKNIIKIKPFPNSFHLFNGEQFENIPKYIPESINSNSSDKKTTKILNSLIKSSECEVKIVAHDRAYYMPFEDIIALPLLENFYNNDNAIGTLLHEMAHSTGHKDRLDRENNFSKENYAREELVAEISAIFLEQDLGLNLNTDRLDNHSAYLKSWLKVFKEDYNELFKAVIEAEKSSNRILEQYNIQLEKEKLVLKEIIEEAKIKLNISEILYAEKHENNNFKSIVYEKERNVGEKLIYKNLYSEDGMLKVEEIFKKLEIETEIGILLGKNYYSKENKVEREVKYKDGEITSDKNYIEKTKNKKILSNER
;
A
#
# COMPACT_ATOMS: atom_id res chain seq x y z
N MET A 1 -21.54 -7.27 34.71
CA MET A 1 -20.71 -7.75 33.60
C MET A 1 -19.38 -7.01 33.59
N THR A 2 -18.27 -7.70 33.86
CA THR A 2 -16.90 -7.16 33.79
C THR A 2 -16.53 -6.75 32.35
N ASN A 3 -15.46 -5.98 32.15
CA ASN A 3 -15.00 -5.66 30.80
C ASN A 3 -14.61 -6.90 30.00
N TYR A 4 -14.11 -7.93 30.68
CA TYR A 4 -13.76 -9.21 30.07
C TYR A 4 -15.01 -9.96 29.61
N GLU A 5 -16.03 -10.06 30.47
CA GLU A 5 -17.31 -10.70 30.10
C GLU A 5 -18.00 -9.98 28.94
N LYS A 6 -17.93 -8.64 28.89
CA LYS A 6 -18.44 -7.86 27.75
C LYS A 6 -17.68 -8.16 26.46
N LEU A 7 -16.34 -8.28 26.55
CA LEU A 7 -15.49 -8.63 25.42
C LEU A 7 -15.87 -10.00 24.86
N GLU A 8 -15.91 -11.03 25.72
CA GLU A 8 -16.24 -12.40 25.32
C GLU A 8 -17.63 -12.49 24.69
N LEU A 9 -18.63 -11.83 25.28
CA LEU A 9 -19.97 -11.76 24.71
C LEU A 9 -19.96 -11.14 23.31
N ASN A 10 -19.30 -9.99 23.13
CA ASN A 10 -19.25 -9.29 21.85
C ASN A 10 -18.41 -10.03 20.79
N ARG A 11 -17.43 -10.82 21.19
CA ARG A 11 -16.67 -11.69 20.28
C ARG A 11 -17.52 -12.87 19.84
N LYS A 12 -18.19 -13.53 20.78
CA LYS A 12 -19.10 -14.63 20.50
C LYS A 12 -20.24 -14.22 19.58
N GLU A 13 -20.95 -13.12 19.89
CA GLU A 13 -22.05 -12.62 19.06
C GLU A 13 -21.61 -12.31 17.62
N LEU A 14 -20.45 -11.68 17.44
CA LEU A 14 -19.89 -11.43 16.11
C LEU A 14 -19.62 -12.75 15.36
N MET A 15 -19.02 -13.72 16.04
CA MET A 15 -18.66 -15.00 15.43
C MET A 15 -19.87 -15.85 15.09
N ASP A 16 -20.86 -15.92 15.97
CA ASP A 16 -22.13 -16.58 15.71
C ASP A 16 -22.83 -15.98 14.48
N GLU A 17 -22.80 -14.65 14.34
CA GLU A 17 -23.36 -13.94 13.18
C GLU A 17 -22.60 -14.25 11.88
N ILE A 18 -21.26 -14.19 11.90
CA ILE A 18 -20.41 -14.48 10.74
C ILE A 18 -20.58 -15.93 10.30
N ILE A 19 -20.48 -16.89 11.23
CA ILE A 19 -20.62 -18.32 10.93
C ILE A 19 -21.98 -18.58 10.31
N LYS A 20 -23.06 -18.04 10.90
CA LYS A 20 -24.42 -18.22 10.39
C LYS A 20 -24.56 -17.73 8.95
N LYS A 21 -24.00 -16.56 8.62
CA LYS A 21 -24.06 -15.99 7.26
C LYS A 21 -23.23 -16.76 6.24
N ILE A 22 -22.08 -17.29 6.66
CA ILE A 22 -21.26 -18.15 5.81
C ILE A 22 -22.01 -19.46 5.52
N GLU A 23 -22.64 -20.06 6.53
CA GLU A 23 -23.42 -21.29 6.35
C GLU A 23 -24.68 -21.12 5.52
N SER A 24 -25.35 -19.96 5.63
CA SER A 24 -26.50 -19.63 4.79
C SER A 24 -26.12 -19.17 3.38
N LYS A 25 -24.83 -19.08 3.06
CA LYS A 25 -24.28 -18.55 1.79
C LYS A 25 -24.70 -17.10 1.49
N GLU A 26 -25.08 -16.35 2.52
CA GLU A 26 -25.33 -14.90 2.42
C GLU A 26 -24.05 -14.08 2.42
N LEU A 27 -22.93 -14.67 2.88
CA LEU A 27 -21.62 -14.07 2.94
C LEU A 27 -20.57 -15.13 2.63
N THR A 28 -19.68 -14.90 1.69
CA THR A 28 -18.51 -15.74 1.49
C THR A 28 -17.39 -15.33 2.46
N PHE A 29 -16.50 -16.27 2.81
CA PHE A 29 -15.30 -15.94 3.60
C PHE A 29 -14.46 -14.86 2.90
N ARG A 30 -14.45 -14.89 1.56
CA ARG A 30 -13.86 -13.84 0.73
C ARG A 30 -14.51 -12.49 1.01
N GLU A 31 -15.82 -12.33 0.85
CA GLU A 31 -16.53 -11.04 1.04
C GLU A 31 -16.38 -10.46 2.45
N LEU A 32 -16.10 -11.29 3.47
CA LEU A 32 -15.76 -10.80 4.81
C LEU A 32 -14.53 -9.87 4.77
N TRP A 33 -13.60 -10.15 3.87
CA TRP A 33 -12.34 -9.43 3.73
C TRP A 33 -12.27 -8.58 2.46
N ASP A 34 -12.88 -9.03 1.36
CA ASP A 34 -12.90 -8.41 0.03
C ASP A 34 -13.90 -7.26 -0.04
N ASN A 35 -13.60 -6.18 0.68
CA ASN A 35 -14.36 -4.95 0.54
C ASN A 35 -13.42 -3.78 0.24
N GLU A 36 -13.85 -2.86 -0.63
CA GLU A 36 -13.13 -1.61 -0.96
C GLU A 36 -12.83 -0.76 0.30
N ASN A 37 -13.49 -1.07 1.43
CA ASN A 37 -13.36 -0.42 2.74
C ASN A 37 -12.55 -1.21 3.76
N SER A 38 -11.83 -2.25 3.30
CA SER A 38 -11.21 -3.28 4.15
C SER A 38 -9.97 -2.80 4.89
N ARG A 39 -9.69 -1.50 4.73
CA ARG A 39 -8.69 -0.74 5.47
C ARG A 39 -9.38 0.33 6.32
N PRO A 40 -10.20 -0.05 7.32
CA PRO A 40 -10.77 0.89 8.26
C PRO A 40 -9.68 1.81 8.80
N LYS A 41 -9.88 3.12 8.69
CA LYS A 41 -8.90 4.12 9.15
C LYS A 41 -9.56 5.24 9.92
N ASN A 42 -8.80 5.86 10.81
CA ASN A 42 -9.23 7.08 11.47
C ASN A 42 -9.05 8.27 10.50
N PRO A 43 -10.10 9.07 10.22
CA PRO A 43 -10.01 10.20 9.29
C PRO A 43 -9.10 11.33 9.79
N LEU A 44 -8.88 11.45 11.10
CA LEU A 44 -8.12 12.55 11.70
C LEU A 44 -6.63 12.23 11.82
N SER A 45 -6.31 11.03 12.28
CA SER A 45 -4.91 10.61 12.45
C SER A 45 -4.33 9.90 11.24
N GLY A 46 -5.16 9.46 10.29
CA GLY A 46 -4.77 8.59 9.18
C GLY A 46 -4.42 7.16 9.60
N SER A 47 -4.43 6.86 10.91
CA SER A 47 -4.07 5.55 11.46
C SER A 47 -5.08 4.48 11.02
N LYS A 48 -4.58 3.33 10.58
CA LYS A 48 -5.41 2.17 10.26
C LYS A 48 -5.78 1.41 11.52
N TYR A 49 -6.96 0.79 11.53
CA TYR A 49 -7.34 -0.13 12.59
C TYR A 49 -6.86 -1.54 12.25
N ASN A 50 -6.39 -2.24 13.27
CA ASN A 50 -5.65 -3.50 13.14
C ASN A 50 -6.35 -4.64 13.89
N GLY A 51 -5.96 -5.88 13.58
CA GLY A 51 -6.39 -7.08 14.31
C GLY A 51 -7.91 -7.24 14.40
N SER A 52 -8.44 -7.57 15.58
CA SER A 52 -9.88 -7.78 15.82
C SER A 52 -10.75 -6.60 15.38
N ASN A 53 -10.24 -5.37 15.49
CA ASN A 53 -10.98 -4.19 15.07
C ASN A 53 -11.04 -4.07 13.55
N ARG A 54 -9.99 -4.48 12.82
CA ARG A 54 -10.01 -4.54 11.35
C ARG A 54 -11.11 -5.47 10.86
N LEU A 55 -11.14 -6.69 11.39
CA LEU A 55 -12.19 -7.69 11.10
C LEU A 55 -13.59 -7.13 11.38
N ARG A 56 -13.80 -6.58 12.59
CA ARG A 56 -15.12 -6.16 13.04
C ARG A 56 -15.66 -4.96 12.25
N LEU A 57 -14.81 -3.97 11.99
CA LEU A 57 -15.18 -2.80 11.20
C LEU A 57 -15.41 -3.17 9.72
N GLY A 58 -14.58 -4.05 9.17
CA GLY A 58 -14.77 -4.61 7.82
C GLY A 58 -16.12 -5.33 7.69
N TYR A 59 -16.43 -6.21 8.63
CA TYR A 59 -17.73 -6.89 8.68
C TYR A 59 -18.91 -5.91 8.74
N GLN A 60 -18.81 -4.88 9.59
CA GLN A 60 -19.87 -3.86 9.69
C GLN A 60 -20.00 -3.01 8.42
N ALA A 61 -18.90 -2.74 7.71
CA ALA A 61 -18.95 -2.07 6.42
C ALA A 61 -19.74 -2.90 5.39
N VAL A 62 -19.47 -4.21 5.31
CA VAL A 62 -20.20 -5.12 4.42
C VAL A 62 -21.68 -5.21 4.82
N LYS A 63 -21.97 -5.48 6.09
CA LYS A 63 -23.33 -5.63 6.62
C LYS A 63 -24.22 -4.42 6.34
N ASN A 64 -23.68 -3.21 6.45
CA ASN A 64 -24.42 -1.97 6.27
C ASN A 64 -24.20 -1.33 4.88
N ASN A 65 -23.45 -1.99 3.99
CA ASN A 65 -23.06 -1.50 2.68
C ASN A 65 -22.40 -0.10 2.71
N TYR A 66 -21.57 0.16 3.73
CA TYR A 66 -20.77 1.39 3.78
C TYR A 66 -19.70 1.36 2.68
N LYS A 67 -19.49 2.52 2.05
CA LYS A 67 -18.51 2.87 1.01
C LYS A 67 -17.41 3.82 1.51
N ASP A 68 -17.52 4.32 2.73
CA ASP A 68 -16.49 5.11 3.40
C ASP A 68 -15.66 4.26 4.37
N PRO A 69 -14.33 4.15 4.20
CA PRO A 69 -13.47 3.37 5.11
C PRO A 69 -13.13 4.12 6.39
N ARG A 70 -13.64 5.34 6.60
CA ARG A 70 -13.29 6.17 7.74
C ARG A 70 -14.17 5.83 8.94
N TRP A 71 -13.53 5.50 10.06
CA TRP A 71 -14.18 5.17 11.33
C TRP A 71 -13.63 6.04 12.45
N VAL A 72 -14.53 6.67 13.21
CA VAL A 72 -14.17 7.69 14.19
C VAL A 72 -15.05 7.58 15.44
N THR A 73 -14.51 7.97 16.60
CA THR A 73 -15.31 8.02 17.83
C THR A 73 -16.27 9.21 17.79
N TYR A 74 -17.41 9.12 18.48
CA TYR A 74 -18.36 10.23 18.59
C TYR A 74 -17.70 11.50 19.15
N ILE A 75 -16.81 11.36 20.15
CA ILE A 75 -16.13 12.49 20.78
C ILE A 75 -15.21 13.21 19.77
N GLN A 76 -14.49 12.46 18.94
CA GLN A 76 -13.66 13.02 17.87
C GLN A 76 -14.52 13.73 16.82
N ALA A 77 -15.57 13.07 16.32
CA ALA A 77 -16.47 13.63 15.32
C ALA A 77 -17.14 14.93 15.79
N LYS A 78 -17.59 14.97 17.05
CA LYS A 78 -18.21 16.15 17.66
C LYS A 78 -17.27 17.35 17.72
N LYS A 79 -15.97 17.14 17.98
CA LYS A 79 -14.96 18.21 18.01
C LYS A 79 -14.79 18.86 16.63
N GLU A 80 -14.96 18.08 15.56
CA GLU A 80 -14.89 18.54 14.17
C GLU A 80 -16.23 19.06 13.64
N GLY A 81 -17.28 19.12 14.48
CA GLY A 81 -18.61 19.59 14.08
C GLY A 81 -19.40 18.59 13.22
N TRP A 82 -19.02 17.31 13.20
CA TRP A 82 -19.75 16.26 12.50
C TRP A 82 -20.88 15.73 13.37
N ASN A 83 -22.11 15.84 12.87
CA ASN A 83 -23.31 15.48 13.63
C ASN A 83 -23.71 14.04 13.34
N LEU A 84 -23.88 13.22 14.37
CA LEU A 84 -24.31 11.84 14.19
C LEU A 84 -25.80 11.80 13.76
N LYS A 85 -26.11 11.09 12.67
CA LYS A 85 -27.48 10.90 12.19
C LYS A 85 -28.32 10.17 13.25
N LYS A 86 -29.61 10.49 13.35
CA LYS A 86 -30.55 9.80 14.25
C LYS A 86 -30.53 8.28 14.00
N GLU A 87 -30.73 7.49 15.05
CA GLU A 87 -30.72 6.01 15.02
C GLU A 87 -29.38 5.35 14.65
N SER A 88 -28.30 6.10 14.45
CA SER A 88 -26.98 5.53 14.18
C SER A 88 -26.46 4.71 15.36
N LYS A 89 -26.06 3.47 15.11
CA LYS A 89 -25.48 2.57 16.11
C LYS A 89 -23.97 2.51 15.98
N GLY A 90 -23.27 2.62 17.10
CA GLY A 90 -21.82 2.49 17.15
C GLY A 90 -21.39 1.03 17.01
N THR A 91 -20.25 0.81 16.38
CA THR A 91 -19.59 -0.49 16.33
C THR A 91 -18.67 -0.65 17.53
N TYR A 92 -18.90 -1.70 18.33
CA TYR A 92 -18.04 -2.05 19.47
C TYR A 92 -16.61 -2.32 18.99
N CYS A 93 -15.59 -1.79 19.66
CA CYS A 93 -14.19 -2.07 19.40
C CYS A 93 -13.44 -2.31 20.70
N GLU A 94 -12.35 -3.08 20.61
CA GLU A 94 -11.55 -3.52 21.75
C GLU A 94 -10.15 -2.91 21.74
N LYS A 95 -9.61 -2.59 22.92
CA LYS A 95 -8.22 -2.18 23.12
C LYS A 95 -7.70 -2.77 24.42
N TRP A 96 -6.63 -3.55 24.33
CA TRP A 96 -5.93 -4.04 25.51
C TRP A 96 -5.04 -2.95 26.11
N ILE A 97 -5.13 -2.76 27.42
CA ILE A 97 -4.33 -1.79 28.17
C ILE A 97 -3.29 -2.56 28.97
N PHE A 98 -2.01 -2.33 28.68
CA PHE A 98 -0.86 -2.99 29.30
C PHE A 98 -0.12 -2.09 30.29
N THR A 99 -0.35 -0.79 30.23
CA THR A 99 0.34 0.22 31.03
C THR A 99 -0.63 1.23 31.61
N LYS A 100 -0.23 1.85 32.72
CA LYS A 100 -0.96 2.94 33.37
C LYS A 100 0.01 4.06 33.71
N GLU A 101 -0.41 5.29 33.49
CA GLU A 101 0.31 6.48 33.99
C GLU A 101 -0.03 6.66 35.47
N GLU A 102 1.00 6.63 36.32
CA GLU A 102 0.88 6.99 37.73
C GLU A 102 1.69 8.24 38.05
N LYS A 103 1.13 9.06 38.93
CA LYS A 103 1.71 10.33 39.37
C LYS A 103 2.35 10.11 40.74
N PHE A 104 3.65 10.30 40.81
CA PHE A 104 4.41 10.29 42.06
C PHE A 104 4.88 11.70 42.37
N LYS A 105 5.11 12.00 43.65
CA LYS A 105 5.84 13.21 44.05
C LYS A 105 7.30 12.83 44.25
N ASP A 106 8.22 13.58 43.66
CA ASP A 106 9.65 13.45 43.97
C ASP A 106 9.98 14.04 45.35
N GLU A 107 11.23 13.91 45.77
CA GLU A 107 11.74 14.44 47.04
C GLU A 107 11.63 15.98 47.13
N ALA A 108 11.47 16.67 45.99
CA ALA A 108 11.24 18.11 45.88
C ALA A 108 9.74 18.48 45.79
N GLY A 109 8.83 17.51 45.86
CA GLY A 109 7.39 17.71 45.80
C GLY A 109 6.79 17.86 44.39
N ASN A 110 7.59 17.73 43.32
CA ASN A 110 7.13 17.82 41.94
C ASN A 110 6.41 16.54 41.52
N VAL A 111 5.33 16.70 40.74
CA VAL A 111 4.58 15.56 40.21
C VAL A 111 5.30 14.98 38.99
N ILE A 112 5.93 13.82 39.17
CA ILE A 112 6.50 13.03 38.08
C ILE A 112 5.46 12.03 37.60
N LYS A 113 5.27 11.97 36.28
CA LYS A 113 4.46 10.95 35.61
C LYS A 113 5.35 9.79 35.23
N ASN A 114 5.03 8.60 35.71
CA ASN A 114 5.74 7.38 35.35
C ASN A 114 4.76 6.38 34.70
N ILE A 115 5.24 5.63 33.70
CA ILE A 115 4.44 4.62 33.01
C ILE A 115 4.80 3.26 33.60
N ILE A 116 3.86 2.67 34.35
CA ILE A 116 4.04 1.35 34.95
C ILE A 116 3.34 0.27 34.11
N LYS A 117 3.96 -0.91 34.01
CA LYS A 117 3.31 -2.11 33.47
C LYS A 117 2.29 -2.61 34.48
N ILE A 118 1.12 -3.00 33.99
CA ILE A 118 0.02 -3.52 34.82
C ILE A 118 -0.44 -4.87 34.28
N LYS A 119 -1.28 -5.58 35.05
CA LYS A 119 -2.00 -6.73 34.54
C LYS A 119 -2.88 -6.30 33.36
N PRO A 120 -2.72 -6.88 32.15
CA PRO A 120 -3.46 -6.44 30.98
C PRO A 120 -4.96 -6.63 31.18
N PHE A 121 -5.75 -5.65 30.75
CA PHE A 121 -7.19 -5.75 30.75
C PHE A 121 -7.79 -5.15 29.47
N PRO A 122 -8.92 -5.68 28.99
CA PRO A 122 -9.59 -5.11 27.84
C PRO A 122 -10.34 -3.84 28.24
N ASN A 123 -10.18 -2.82 27.42
CA ASN A 123 -11.06 -1.67 27.38
C ASN A 123 -11.87 -1.70 26.09
N SER A 124 -13.04 -1.09 26.11
CA SER A 124 -13.91 -1.00 24.94
C SER A 124 -14.26 0.44 24.60
N PHE A 125 -14.54 0.66 23.33
CA PHE A 125 -14.96 1.92 22.79
C PHE A 125 -15.87 1.66 21.59
N HIS A 126 -16.55 2.71 21.10
CA HIS A 126 -17.39 2.59 19.92
C HIS A 126 -16.89 3.51 18.82
N LEU A 127 -16.83 2.96 17.62
CA LEU A 127 -16.55 3.70 16.40
C LEU A 127 -17.80 3.80 15.55
N PHE A 128 -17.89 4.90 14.82
CA PHE A 128 -18.97 5.17 13.87
C PHE A 128 -18.32 5.39 12.50
N ASN A 129 -18.95 4.83 11.48
CA ASN A 129 -18.54 5.00 10.09
C ASN A 129 -18.80 6.45 9.65
N GLY A 130 -17.99 6.98 8.73
CA GLY A 130 -18.16 8.31 8.15
C GLY A 130 -19.57 8.55 7.62
N GLU A 131 -20.19 7.55 7.00
CA GLU A 131 -21.55 7.67 6.47
C GLU A 131 -22.65 7.81 7.52
N GLN A 132 -22.34 7.56 8.79
CA GLN A 132 -23.26 7.77 9.91
C GLN A 132 -23.29 9.24 10.38
N PHE A 133 -22.43 10.09 9.84
CA PHE A 133 -22.38 11.51 10.17
C PHE A 133 -22.92 12.40 9.06
N GLU A 134 -23.47 13.54 9.47
CA GLU A 134 -23.69 14.73 8.66
C GLU A 134 -22.48 15.65 8.79
N ASN A 135 -22.23 16.46 7.75
CA ASN A 135 -21.13 17.46 7.68
C ASN A 135 -19.71 16.89 7.67
N ILE A 136 -19.51 15.57 7.61
CA ILE A 136 -18.19 15.00 7.34
C ILE A 136 -17.80 15.27 5.87
N PRO A 137 -16.55 15.65 5.55
CA PRO A 137 -16.12 15.83 4.18
C PRO A 137 -16.34 14.54 3.37
N LYS A 138 -16.91 14.65 2.17
CA LYS A 138 -17.21 13.48 1.32
C LYS A 138 -15.94 12.66 1.07
N TYR A 139 -16.04 11.34 1.29
CA TYR A 139 -14.95 10.43 0.93
C TYR A 139 -14.85 10.35 -0.60
N ILE A 140 -13.63 10.51 -1.10
CA ILE A 140 -13.30 10.32 -2.51
C ILE A 140 -12.35 9.13 -2.54
N PRO A 141 -12.79 7.96 -3.05
CA PRO A 141 -11.88 6.84 -3.26
C PRO A 141 -10.73 7.26 -4.15
N GLU A 142 -9.51 6.85 -3.82
CA GLU A 142 -8.39 6.97 -4.75
C GLU A 142 -8.73 6.13 -5.97
N SER A 143 -8.79 6.75 -7.15
CA SER A 143 -9.08 6.03 -8.39
C SER A 143 -7.99 5.00 -8.62
N ILE A 144 -8.36 3.71 -8.59
CA ILE A 144 -7.51 2.64 -9.09
C ILE A 144 -7.43 2.86 -10.61
N ASN A 145 -6.40 3.58 -11.06
CA ASN A 145 -6.13 3.73 -12.48
C ASN A 145 -5.72 2.36 -13.03
N SER A 146 -6.70 1.64 -13.59
CA SER A 146 -6.54 0.29 -14.16
C SER A 146 -5.56 0.23 -15.33
N ASN A 147 -5.28 1.37 -15.98
CA ASN A 147 -4.42 1.42 -17.17
C ASN A 147 -2.90 1.52 -16.85
N SER A 148 -2.53 1.57 -15.57
CA SER A 148 -1.13 1.51 -15.08
C SER A 148 -0.83 0.27 -14.23
N SER A 149 -1.74 -0.72 -14.20
CA SER A 149 -1.70 -1.87 -13.27
C SER A 149 -0.41 -2.65 -13.37
N ASP A 150 0.03 -3.02 -14.57
CA ASP A 150 1.12 -3.99 -14.75
C ASP A 150 2.48 -3.45 -14.33
N LYS A 151 2.74 -2.16 -14.54
CA LYS A 151 3.99 -1.54 -14.11
C LYS A 151 4.06 -1.40 -12.61
N LYS A 152 2.97 -0.93 -11.98
CA LYS A 152 2.89 -0.80 -10.51
C LYS A 152 3.07 -2.17 -9.86
N THR A 153 2.35 -3.18 -10.33
CA THR A 153 2.39 -4.54 -9.77
C THR A 153 3.75 -5.20 -10.02
N THR A 154 4.36 -5.02 -11.19
CA THR A 154 5.73 -5.51 -11.45
C THR A 154 6.73 -4.92 -10.47
N LYS A 155 6.66 -3.61 -10.19
CA LYS A 155 7.55 -2.96 -9.22
C LYS A 155 7.33 -3.51 -7.81
N ILE A 156 6.07 -3.67 -7.40
CA ILE A 156 5.71 -4.25 -6.09
C ILE A 156 6.25 -5.68 -5.98
N LEU A 157 6.01 -6.53 -6.98
CA LEU A 157 6.47 -7.92 -7.00
C LEU A 157 7.99 -8.03 -6.86
N ASN A 158 8.74 -7.27 -7.67
CA ASN A 158 10.20 -7.26 -7.60
C ASN A 158 10.73 -6.77 -6.24
N SER A 159 10.09 -5.75 -5.68
CA SER A 159 10.46 -5.20 -4.37
C SER A 159 10.14 -6.19 -3.25
N LEU A 160 9.01 -6.91 -3.34
CA LEU A 160 8.64 -7.97 -2.40
C LEU A 160 9.65 -9.12 -2.41
N ILE A 161 10.00 -9.63 -3.60
CA ILE A 161 11.02 -10.68 -3.77
C ILE A 161 12.34 -10.27 -3.10
N LYS A 162 12.81 -9.04 -3.32
CA LYS A 162 14.04 -8.52 -2.70
C LYS A 162 13.92 -8.27 -1.20
N SER A 163 12.71 -7.97 -0.72
CA SER A 163 12.46 -7.69 0.70
C SER A 163 12.27 -8.96 1.54
N SER A 164 12.06 -10.11 0.89
CA SER A 164 11.89 -11.39 1.57
C SER A 164 13.06 -11.69 2.50
N GLU A 165 12.74 -12.14 3.70
CA GLU A 165 13.74 -12.53 4.71
C GLU A 165 14.35 -13.91 4.46
N CYS A 166 13.81 -14.63 3.49
CA CYS A 166 14.29 -15.91 3.01
C CYS A 166 14.40 -15.89 1.48
N GLU A 167 15.19 -16.79 0.91
CA GLU A 167 15.39 -16.84 -0.54
C GLU A 167 14.06 -17.14 -1.25
N VAL A 168 13.76 -16.39 -2.33
CA VAL A 168 12.62 -16.66 -3.22
C VAL A 168 13.16 -17.21 -4.53
N LYS A 169 12.90 -18.50 -4.79
CA LYS A 169 13.30 -19.19 -6.01
C LYS A 169 12.12 -19.27 -6.98
N ILE A 170 12.28 -18.65 -8.14
CA ILE A 170 11.34 -18.79 -9.26
C ILE A 170 11.78 -20.01 -10.07
N VAL A 171 10.97 -21.07 -10.06
CA VAL A 171 11.32 -22.39 -10.62
C VAL A 171 10.23 -22.90 -11.56
N ALA A 172 10.63 -23.77 -12.50
CA ALA A 172 9.72 -24.47 -13.40
C ALA A 172 8.97 -25.60 -12.66
N HIS A 173 8.07 -25.20 -11.76
CA HIS A 173 7.22 -26.07 -10.96
C HIS A 173 5.76 -25.56 -11.00
N ASP A 174 4.79 -26.43 -10.73
CA ASP A 174 3.35 -26.13 -10.84
C ASP A 174 2.74 -25.55 -9.55
N ARG A 175 3.50 -25.52 -8.45
CA ARG A 175 3.04 -25.08 -7.13
C ARG A 175 4.01 -24.14 -6.45
N ALA A 176 3.46 -23.16 -5.76
CA ALA A 176 4.17 -22.34 -4.78
C ALA A 176 4.12 -23.01 -3.41
N TYR A 177 5.19 -22.85 -2.62
CA TYR A 177 5.25 -23.29 -1.24
C TYR A 177 6.47 -22.69 -0.53
N TYR A 178 6.33 -22.44 0.77
CA TYR A 178 7.44 -22.25 1.69
C TYR A 178 8.00 -23.60 2.17
N MET A 179 9.32 -23.72 2.23
CA MET A 179 10.07 -24.89 2.71
C MET A 179 10.68 -24.58 4.08
N PRO A 180 10.06 -25.01 5.21
CA PRO A 180 10.51 -24.62 6.54
C PRO A 180 11.91 -25.10 6.93
N PHE A 181 12.37 -26.24 6.40
CA PHE A 181 13.67 -26.81 6.74
C PHE A 181 14.83 -26.07 6.05
N GLU A 182 14.64 -25.66 4.80
CA GLU A 182 15.66 -24.94 4.02
C GLU A 182 15.55 -23.42 4.17
N ASP A 183 14.45 -22.93 4.73
CA ASP A 183 14.09 -21.51 4.78
C ASP A 183 14.08 -20.88 3.37
N ILE A 184 13.26 -21.44 2.47
CA ILE A 184 13.17 -21.03 1.06
C ILE A 184 11.71 -20.96 0.63
N ILE A 185 11.35 -19.94 -0.15
CA ILE A 185 10.08 -19.88 -0.88
C ILE A 185 10.34 -20.34 -2.31
N ALA A 186 9.60 -21.36 -2.75
CA ALA A 186 9.53 -21.74 -4.15
C ALA A 186 8.28 -21.12 -4.79
N LEU A 187 8.46 -20.43 -5.90
CA LEU A 187 7.40 -19.82 -6.70
C LEU A 187 7.44 -20.42 -8.12
N PRO A 188 6.29 -20.74 -8.74
CA PRO A 188 6.22 -21.04 -10.17
C PRO A 188 6.80 -19.91 -11.04
N LEU A 189 7.13 -20.23 -12.29
CA LEU A 189 7.48 -19.22 -13.28
C LEU A 189 6.38 -18.15 -13.35
N LEU A 190 6.76 -16.88 -13.41
CA LEU A 190 5.82 -15.76 -13.39
C LEU A 190 4.81 -15.80 -14.54
N GLU A 191 5.21 -16.39 -15.67
CA GLU A 191 4.36 -16.63 -16.85
C GLU A 191 3.23 -17.66 -16.62
N ASN A 192 3.32 -18.47 -15.57
CA ASN A 192 2.26 -19.41 -15.19
C ASN A 192 1.12 -18.74 -14.42
N PHE A 193 1.32 -17.50 -13.95
CA PHE A 193 0.27 -16.75 -13.26
C PHE A 193 -0.58 -15.97 -14.26
N TYR A 194 -1.89 -15.88 -13.98
CA TYR A 194 -2.82 -15.13 -14.83
C TYR A 194 -2.44 -13.65 -14.96
N ASN A 195 -1.98 -13.05 -13.85
CA ASN A 195 -1.45 -11.69 -13.81
C ASN A 195 -0.53 -11.50 -12.59
N ASN A 196 0.09 -10.32 -12.49
CA ASN A 196 0.97 -9.99 -11.36
C ASN A 196 0.24 -9.89 -10.01
N ASP A 197 -1.04 -9.51 -9.97
CA ASP A 197 -1.79 -9.48 -8.70
C ASP A 197 -1.87 -10.89 -8.10
N ASN A 198 -2.13 -11.90 -8.93
CA ASN A 198 -2.17 -13.29 -8.49
C ASN A 198 -0.77 -13.77 -8.05
N ALA A 199 0.27 -13.44 -8.82
CA ALA A 199 1.65 -13.78 -8.44
C ALA A 199 2.07 -13.15 -7.10
N ILE A 200 1.74 -11.86 -6.89
CA ILE A 200 1.99 -11.15 -5.64
C ILE A 200 1.20 -11.79 -4.50
N GLY A 201 -0.09 -12.05 -4.70
CA GLY A 201 -0.93 -12.67 -3.69
C GLY A 201 -0.41 -14.03 -3.25
N THR A 202 0.06 -14.85 -4.18
CA THR A 202 0.68 -16.15 -3.86
C THR A 202 2.00 -15.96 -3.13
N LEU A 203 2.87 -15.05 -3.60
CA LEU A 203 4.13 -14.76 -2.91
C LEU A 203 3.89 -14.27 -1.47
N LEU A 204 2.92 -13.38 -1.25
CA LEU A 204 2.59 -12.85 0.09
C LEU A 204 2.09 -13.95 1.03
N HIS A 205 1.36 -14.93 0.52
CA HIS A 205 0.94 -16.11 1.28
C HIS A 205 2.15 -16.95 1.73
N GLU A 206 3.08 -17.25 0.81
CA GLU A 206 4.29 -18.00 1.17
C GLU A 206 5.25 -17.21 2.07
N MET A 207 5.36 -15.89 1.88
CA MET A 207 6.08 -15.01 2.80
C MET A 207 5.43 -15.02 4.18
N ALA A 208 4.10 -15.08 4.27
CA ALA A 208 3.42 -15.18 5.55
C ALA A 208 3.79 -16.49 6.27
N HIS A 209 3.82 -17.62 5.56
CA HIS A 209 4.36 -18.87 6.12
C HIS A 209 5.82 -18.72 6.56
N SER A 210 6.66 -18.08 5.77
CA SER A 210 8.08 -17.92 6.12
C SER A 210 8.29 -17.11 7.39
N THR A 211 7.42 -16.14 7.71
CA THR A 211 7.49 -15.43 9.00
C THR A 211 7.29 -16.34 10.21
N GLY A 212 6.66 -17.51 10.04
CA GLY A 212 6.47 -18.51 11.10
C GLY A 212 7.74 -19.29 11.47
N HIS A 213 8.84 -19.12 10.73
CA HIS A 213 10.13 -19.76 11.04
C HIS A 213 10.62 -19.43 12.46
N LYS A 214 11.37 -20.36 13.07
CA LYS A 214 11.91 -20.27 14.45
C LYS A 214 12.75 -19.01 14.72
N ASP A 215 13.40 -18.48 13.68
CA ASP A 215 14.25 -17.29 13.79
C ASP A 215 13.47 -15.98 13.54
N ARG A 216 12.15 -16.07 13.33
CA ARG A 216 11.25 -14.94 13.05
C ARG A 216 10.13 -14.83 14.09
N LEU A 217 8.91 -15.23 13.78
CA LEU A 217 7.78 -15.17 14.72
C LEU A 217 7.62 -16.45 15.54
N ASP A 218 8.39 -17.49 15.23
CA ASP A 218 8.40 -18.77 15.95
C ASP A 218 6.99 -19.31 16.21
N ARG A 219 6.18 -19.37 15.13
CA ARG A 219 4.83 -19.93 15.23
C ARG A 219 4.92 -21.45 15.27
N GLU A 220 4.13 -22.05 16.14
CA GLU A 220 4.14 -23.51 16.34
C GLU A 220 3.80 -24.24 15.03
N ASN A 221 4.80 -24.90 14.45
CA ASN A 221 4.68 -25.76 13.26
C ASN A 221 4.73 -27.24 13.62
N ASN A 222 3.90 -27.66 14.58
CA ASN A 222 3.68 -29.07 14.88
C ASN A 222 2.77 -29.69 13.81
N PHE A 223 3.15 -30.86 13.28
CA PHE A 223 2.53 -31.54 12.11
C PHE A 223 1.11 -32.09 12.33
N SER A 224 0.34 -31.55 13.28
CA SER A 224 -1.08 -31.90 13.41
C SER A 224 -1.88 -31.25 12.28
N LYS A 225 -3.00 -31.88 11.87
CA LYS A 225 -3.87 -31.33 10.83
C LYS A 225 -4.53 -30.03 11.27
N GLU A 226 -4.84 -29.93 12.56
CA GLU A 226 -5.46 -28.76 13.17
C GLU A 226 -4.52 -27.56 13.19
N ASN A 227 -3.23 -27.76 13.51
CA ASN A 227 -2.26 -26.67 13.51
C ASN A 227 -1.87 -26.25 12.10
N TYR A 228 -1.79 -27.21 11.16
CA TYR A 228 -1.65 -26.88 9.75
C TYR A 228 -2.80 -26.00 9.25
N ALA A 229 -4.06 -26.36 9.55
CA ALA A 229 -5.21 -25.54 9.16
C ALA A 229 -5.20 -24.14 9.80
N ARG A 230 -4.69 -24.00 11.03
CA ARG A 230 -4.50 -22.68 11.68
C ARG A 230 -3.43 -21.84 10.98
N GLU A 231 -2.30 -22.45 10.64
CA GLU A 231 -1.20 -21.75 9.98
C GLU A 231 -1.60 -21.29 8.56
N GLU A 232 -2.35 -22.11 7.82
CA GLU A 232 -2.95 -21.72 6.54
C GLU A 232 -3.93 -20.53 6.70
N LEU A 233 -4.73 -20.52 7.76
CA LEU A 233 -5.62 -19.39 8.06
C LEU A 233 -4.83 -18.11 8.36
N VAL A 234 -3.73 -18.22 9.11
CA VAL A 234 -2.84 -17.10 9.40
C VAL A 234 -2.19 -16.59 8.12
N ALA A 235 -1.66 -17.47 7.27
CA ALA A 235 -1.04 -17.10 6.00
C ALA A 235 -2.04 -16.42 5.06
N GLU A 236 -3.27 -16.96 4.96
CA GLU A 236 -4.30 -16.40 4.11
C GLU A 236 -4.77 -15.02 4.56
N ILE A 237 -5.07 -14.84 5.85
CA ILE A 237 -5.44 -13.53 6.38
C ILE A 237 -4.28 -12.53 6.23
N SER A 238 -3.03 -12.99 6.40
CA SER A 238 -1.84 -12.14 6.24
C SER A 238 -1.72 -11.62 4.80
N ALA A 239 -1.89 -12.50 3.82
CA ALA A 239 -1.81 -12.18 2.40
C ALA A 239 -2.90 -11.17 2.02
N ILE A 240 -4.15 -11.42 2.45
CA ILE A 240 -5.28 -10.50 2.28
C ILE A 240 -4.97 -9.12 2.87
N PHE A 241 -4.43 -9.10 4.10
CA PHE A 241 -4.10 -7.84 4.78
C PHE A 241 -3.05 -7.05 4.00
N LEU A 242 -2.03 -7.73 3.48
CA LEU A 242 -0.94 -7.16 2.69
C LEU A 242 -1.41 -6.70 1.30
N GLU A 243 -2.23 -7.47 0.60
CA GLU A 243 -2.83 -7.11 -0.70
C GLU A 243 -3.63 -5.81 -0.56
N GLN A 244 -4.49 -5.76 0.45
CA GLN A 244 -5.19 -4.52 0.82
C GLN A 244 -4.19 -3.43 1.15
N ASP A 245 -3.16 -3.74 1.95
CA ASP A 245 -2.21 -2.75 2.40
C ASP A 245 -1.34 -2.12 1.28
N LEU A 246 -1.12 -2.85 0.21
CA LEU A 246 -0.40 -2.41 -0.99
C LEU A 246 -1.35 -1.80 -2.05
N GLY A 247 -2.66 -1.84 -1.80
CA GLY A 247 -3.68 -1.37 -2.75
C GLY A 247 -3.68 -2.21 -4.03
N LEU A 248 -3.67 -3.53 -3.84
CA LEU A 248 -3.77 -4.57 -4.86
C LEU A 248 -5.18 -5.17 -4.86
N ASN A 249 -5.57 -5.76 -5.99
CA ASN A 249 -6.75 -6.62 -6.00
C ASN A 249 -6.45 -7.90 -5.23
N LEU A 250 -7.45 -8.46 -4.55
CA LEU A 250 -7.27 -9.75 -3.87
C LEU A 250 -7.09 -10.88 -4.91
N ASN A 251 -6.13 -11.77 -4.68
CA ASN A 251 -5.96 -12.96 -5.50
C ASN A 251 -7.17 -13.89 -5.36
N THR A 252 -7.95 -14.01 -6.43
CA THR A 252 -9.19 -14.78 -6.47
C THR A 252 -8.96 -16.28 -6.55
N ASP A 253 -7.91 -16.70 -7.26
CA ASP A 253 -7.61 -18.13 -7.50
C ASP A 253 -7.19 -18.81 -6.19
N ARG A 254 -6.45 -18.10 -5.34
CA ARG A 254 -6.08 -18.56 -4.00
C ARG A 254 -7.35 -18.82 -3.19
N LEU A 255 -8.21 -17.81 -3.07
CA LEU A 255 -9.44 -17.85 -2.27
C LEU A 255 -10.44 -18.94 -2.70
N ASP A 256 -10.60 -19.17 -4.01
CA ASP A 256 -11.53 -20.18 -4.53
C ASP A 256 -11.03 -21.63 -4.29
N ASN A 257 -9.71 -21.83 -4.29
CA ASN A 257 -9.08 -23.12 -3.99
C ASN A 257 -9.10 -23.49 -2.49
N HIS A 258 -9.38 -22.54 -1.59
CA HIS A 258 -9.45 -22.79 -0.13
C HIS A 258 -10.82 -23.29 0.38
N SER A 259 -11.77 -23.64 -0.50
CA SER A 259 -13.08 -24.17 -0.09
C SER A 259 -13.00 -25.42 0.81
N ALA A 260 -11.95 -26.22 0.67
CA ALA A 260 -11.67 -27.37 1.53
C ALA A 260 -11.29 -26.95 2.97
N TYR A 261 -10.48 -25.89 3.10
CA TYR A 261 -10.04 -25.37 4.40
C TYR A 261 -11.15 -24.60 5.11
N LEU A 262 -12.01 -23.90 4.38
CA LEU A 262 -13.13 -23.14 4.95
C LEU A 262 -14.02 -24.00 5.85
N LYS A 263 -14.35 -25.23 5.42
CA LYS A 263 -15.13 -26.17 6.24
C LYS A 263 -14.41 -26.55 7.54
N SER A 264 -13.09 -26.76 7.46
CA SER A 264 -12.28 -27.07 8.64
C SER A 264 -12.20 -25.89 9.61
N TRP A 265 -12.05 -24.67 9.10
CA TRP A 265 -12.01 -23.45 9.91
C TRP A 265 -13.34 -23.17 10.59
N LEU A 266 -14.46 -23.28 9.86
CA LEU A 266 -15.79 -23.11 10.45
C LEU A 266 -16.06 -24.09 11.58
N LYS A 267 -15.59 -25.34 11.46
CA LYS A 267 -15.68 -26.32 12.54
C LYS A 267 -14.89 -25.86 13.76
N VAL A 268 -13.64 -25.43 13.57
CA VAL A 268 -12.77 -24.93 14.65
C VAL A 268 -13.39 -23.71 15.34
N PHE A 269 -13.94 -22.75 14.58
CA PHE A 269 -14.56 -21.54 15.14
C PHE A 269 -15.83 -21.82 15.94
N LYS A 270 -16.57 -22.88 15.61
CA LYS A 270 -17.74 -23.33 16.38
C LYS A 270 -17.35 -23.95 17.71
N GLU A 271 -16.19 -24.59 17.78
CA GLU A 271 -15.65 -25.19 19.01
C GLU A 271 -15.02 -24.11 19.92
N ASP A 272 -14.21 -23.22 19.35
CA ASP A 272 -13.66 -22.04 20.05
C ASP A 272 -13.63 -20.81 19.11
N TYR A 273 -14.52 -19.86 19.36
CA TYR A 273 -14.63 -18.64 18.56
C TYR A 273 -13.39 -17.73 18.70
N ASN A 274 -12.58 -17.90 19.77
CA ASN A 274 -11.36 -17.12 19.94
C ASN A 274 -10.28 -17.51 18.91
N GLU A 275 -10.41 -18.65 18.24
CA GLU A 275 -9.44 -19.11 17.25
C GLU A 275 -9.31 -18.16 16.06
N LEU A 276 -10.41 -17.58 15.56
CA LEU A 276 -10.32 -16.57 14.50
C LEU A 276 -9.59 -15.31 15.00
N PHE A 277 -9.87 -14.84 16.21
CA PHE A 277 -9.22 -13.66 16.76
C PHE A 277 -7.72 -13.90 17.00
N LYS A 278 -7.33 -15.09 17.46
CA LYS A 278 -5.92 -15.50 17.58
C LYS A 278 -5.25 -15.50 16.21
N ALA A 279 -5.86 -16.13 15.20
CA ALA A 279 -5.33 -16.15 13.83
C ALA A 279 -5.17 -14.74 13.24
N VAL A 280 -6.16 -13.86 13.44
CA VAL A 280 -6.10 -12.46 13.01
C VAL A 280 -4.96 -11.69 13.69
N ILE A 281 -4.70 -11.95 14.98
CA ILE A 281 -3.59 -11.31 15.71
C ILE A 281 -2.24 -11.79 15.16
N GLU A 282 -2.09 -13.08 14.89
CA GLU A 282 -0.86 -13.62 14.30
C GLU A 282 -0.67 -13.15 12.86
N ALA A 283 -1.75 -13.09 12.07
CA ALA A 283 -1.71 -12.55 10.72
C ALA A 283 -1.29 -11.08 10.71
N GLU A 284 -1.80 -10.27 11.64
CA GLU A 284 -1.39 -8.88 11.80
C GLU A 284 0.12 -8.75 12.11
N LYS A 285 0.69 -9.62 12.96
CA LYS A 285 2.14 -9.62 13.22
C LYS A 285 2.93 -9.99 11.97
N SER A 286 2.49 -11.04 11.26
CA SER A 286 3.08 -11.51 10.00
C SER A 286 3.08 -10.42 8.94
N SER A 287 1.91 -9.82 8.67
CA SER A 287 1.76 -8.72 7.71
C SER A 287 2.60 -7.50 8.07
N ASN A 288 2.63 -7.08 9.35
CA ASN A 288 3.43 -5.94 9.75
C ASN A 288 4.92 -6.18 9.55
N ARG A 289 5.41 -7.39 9.85
CA ARG A 289 6.81 -7.77 9.62
C ARG A 289 7.18 -7.72 8.14
N ILE A 290 6.36 -8.33 7.28
CA ILE A 290 6.59 -8.30 5.83
C ILE A 290 6.56 -6.87 5.30
N LEU A 291 5.60 -6.06 5.74
CA LEU A 291 5.48 -4.66 5.32
C LEU A 291 6.65 -3.80 5.80
N GLU A 292 7.18 -4.05 6.99
CA GLU A 292 8.39 -3.40 7.51
C GLU A 292 9.60 -3.71 6.61
N GLN A 293 9.83 -4.98 6.30
CA GLN A 293 10.91 -5.41 5.41
C GLN A 293 10.77 -4.81 4.00
N TYR A 294 9.54 -4.79 3.47
CA TYR A 294 9.21 -4.16 2.20
C TYR A 294 9.53 -2.66 2.21
N ASN A 295 9.13 -1.93 3.26
CA ASN A 295 9.42 -0.50 3.39
C ASN A 295 10.93 -0.22 3.51
N ILE A 296 11.67 -1.05 4.26
CA ILE A 296 13.13 -0.97 4.33
C ILE A 296 13.74 -1.14 2.93
N GLN A 297 13.25 -2.10 2.15
CA GLN A 297 13.70 -2.31 0.77
C GLN A 297 13.39 -1.10 -0.12
N LEU A 298 12.20 -0.51 -0.01
CA LEU A 298 11.85 0.71 -0.75
C LEU A 298 12.76 1.89 -0.40
N GLU A 299 13.13 2.08 0.87
CA GLU A 299 14.07 3.14 1.27
C GLU A 299 15.48 2.89 0.72
N LYS A 300 15.95 1.63 0.67
CA LYS A 300 17.22 1.29 0.01
C LYS A 300 17.18 1.64 -1.48
N GLU A 301 16.10 1.32 -2.18
CA GLU A 301 15.94 1.63 -3.60
C GLU A 301 15.93 3.15 -3.86
N LYS A 302 15.27 3.92 -2.98
CA LYS A 302 15.31 5.39 -3.04
C LYS A 302 16.71 5.94 -2.83
N LEU A 303 17.49 5.37 -1.91
CA LEU A 303 18.85 5.81 -1.65
C LEU A 303 19.76 5.58 -2.86
N VAL A 304 19.70 4.37 -3.45
CA VAL A 304 20.43 4.04 -4.69
C VAL A 304 20.03 4.99 -5.82
N LEU A 305 18.74 5.28 -5.98
CA LEU A 305 18.27 6.21 -7.00
C LEU A 305 18.82 7.64 -6.78
N LYS A 306 18.88 8.11 -5.53
CA LYS A 306 19.48 9.42 -5.20
C LYS A 306 20.96 9.47 -5.57
N GLU A 307 21.72 8.42 -5.27
CA GLU A 307 23.14 8.32 -5.61
C GLU A 307 23.35 8.36 -7.13
N ILE A 308 22.57 7.59 -7.89
CA ILE A 308 22.59 7.59 -9.36
C ILE A 308 22.28 9.00 -9.91
N ILE A 309 21.27 9.68 -9.34
CA ILE A 309 20.89 11.03 -9.77
C ILE A 309 22.01 12.04 -9.49
N GLU A 310 22.65 11.99 -8.31
CA GLU A 310 23.77 12.88 -8.00
C GLU A 310 24.99 12.61 -8.88
N GLU A 311 25.31 11.35 -9.15
CA GLU A 311 26.38 10.99 -10.09
C GLU A 311 26.08 11.52 -11.51
N ALA A 312 24.83 11.40 -11.96
CA ALA A 312 24.39 11.93 -13.24
C ALA A 312 24.52 13.47 -13.30
N LYS A 313 24.14 14.19 -12.24
CA LYS A 313 24.30 15.66 -12.16
C LYS A 313 25.77 16.08 -12.23
N ILE A 314 26.65 15.39 -11.50
CA ILE A 314 28.09 15.67 -11.51
C ILE A 314 28.64 15.48 -12.93
N LYS A 315 28.32 14.36 -13.59
CA LYS A 315 28.77 14.08 -14.95
C LYS A 315 28.25 15.10 -15.97
N LEU A 316 26.99 15.56 -15.82
CA LEU A 316 26.43 16.63 -16.65
C LEU A 316 27.19 17.95 -16.45
N ASN A 317 27.40 18.38 -15.21
CA ASN A 317 28.16 19.60 -14.91
C ASN A 317 29.60 19.53 -15.46
N ILE A 318 30.29 18.39 -15.31
CA ILE A 318 31.64 18.19 -15.87
C ILE A 318 31.60 18.29 -17.40
N SER A 319 30.58 17.73 -18.05
CA SER A 319 30.43 17.81 -19.50
C SER A 319 30.20 19.25 -19.98
N GLU A 320 29.46 20.06 -19.21
CA GLU A 320 29.25 21.49 -19.49
C GLU A 320 30.54 22.30 -19.32
N ILE A 321 31.32 22.05 -18.27
CA ILE A 321 32.61 22.70 -18.00
C ILE A 321 33.62 22.37 -19.11
N LEU A 322 33.81 21.09 -19.43
CA LEU A 322 34.73 20.65 -20.49
C LEU A 322 34.34 21.20 -21.86
N TYR A 323 33.05 21.38 -22.11
CA TYR A 323 32.56 22.01 -23.34
C TYR A 323 32.87 23.51 -23.39
N ALA A 324 32.69 24.23 -22.27
CA ALA A 324 33.01 25.65 -22.16
C ALA A 324 34.52 25.92 -22.31
N GLU A 325 35.37 25.08 -21.69
CA GLU A 325 36.83 25.17 -21.79
C GLU A 325 37.34 24.91 -23.22
N LYS A 326 36.66 24.02 -23.97
CA LYS A 326 37.03 23.70 -25.36
C LYS A 326 36.60 24.77 -26.37
N HIS A 327 35.72 25.68 -25.97
CA HIS A 327 35.13 26.72 -26.80
C HIS A 327 35.26 28.10 -26.14
N GLU A 328 36.50 28.55 -25.91
CA GLU A 328 36.77 29.94 -25.56
C GLU A 328 36.25 30.89 -26.67
N ASN A 329 35.25 31.70 -26.32
CA ASN A 329 34.70 32.83 -27.10
C ASN A 329 34.06 32.52 -28.48
N ASN A 330 32.73 32.40 -28.52
CA ASN A 330 31.81 33.43 -29.06
C ASN A 330 30.40 32.83 -29.31
N ASN A 331 29.37 33.54 -28.86
CA ASN A 331 27.93 33.24 -28.99
C ASN A 331 27.37 32.03 -28.22
N PHE A 332 27.34 32.19 -26.89
CA PHE A 332 26.88 31.20 -25.91
C PHE A 332 25.36 30.91 -25.86
N LYS A 333 24.49 31.70 -26.52
CA LYS A 333 23.02 31.59 -26.31
C LYS A 333 22.24 30.80 -27.37
N SER A 334 22.70 30.71 -28.62
CA SER A 334 21.93 30.06 -29.69
C SER A 334 22.31 28.60 -29.96
N ILE A 335 23.54 28.19 -29.63
CA ILE A 335 24.03 26.82 -29.91
C ILE A 335 23.68 25.83 -28.80
N VAL A 336 23.54 26.33 -27.56
CA VAL A 336 23.25 25.53 -26.36
C VAL A 336 21.87 24.85 -26.47
N TYR A 337 20.85 25.56 -26.97
CA TYR A 337 19.49 25.00 -27.07
C TYR A 337 19.32 23.88 -28.12
N GLU A 338 20.10 23.88 -29.21
CA GLU A 338 19.99 22.85 -30.27
C GLU A 338 20.87 21.62 -30.01
N LYS A 339 22.02 21.79 -29.34
CA LYS A 339 22.96 20.68 -29.03
C LYS A 339 22.70 20.00 -27.69
N GLU A 340 22.13 20.68 -26.69
CA GLU A 340 21.68 20.03 -25.44
C GLU A 340 20.71 18.87 -25.73
N ARG A 341 19.86 19.03 -26.76
CA ARG A 341 18.91 18.00 -27.20
C ARG A 341 19.61 16.74 -27.71
N ASN A 342 20.69 16.90 -28.48
CA ASN A 342 21.40 15.80 -29.14
C ASN A 342 22.49 15.15 -28.27
N VAL A 343 23.10 15.90 -27.35
CA VAL A 343 24.21 15.41 -26.51
C VAL A 343 23.68 14.74 -25.24
N GLY A 344 22.62 15.29 -24.63
CA GLY A 344 21.93 14.66 -23.50
C GLY A 344 21.38 13.29 -23.87
N GLU A 345 20.72 13.18 -25.04
CA GLU A 345 20.31 11.88 -25.59
C GLU A 345 21.55 10.99 -25.83
N LYS A 346 22.54 11.41 -26.63
CA LYS A 346 23.68 10.54 -26.98
C LYS A 346 24.56 10.07 -25.81
N LEU A 347 24.76 10.87 -24.76
CA LEU A 347 25.60 10.46 -23.61
C LEU A 347 24.86 9.47 -22.70
N ILE A 348 23.55 9.63 -22.54
CA ILE A 348 22.69 8.66 -21.86
C ILE A 348 22.70 7.34 -22.65
N TYR A 349 22.63 7.39 -23.98
CA TYR A 349 22.72 6.20 -24.84
C TYR A 349 24.11 5.53 -24.83
N LYS A 350 25.21 6.25 -24.60
CA LYS A 350 26.58 5.67 -24.71
C LYS A 350 27.10 5.04 -23.41
N ASN A 351 26.62 5.46 -22.24
CA ASN A 351 27.09 4.95 -20.94
C ASN A 351 26.22 3.83 -20.33
N LEU A 352 25.21 3.34 -21.04
CA LEU A 352 24.36 2.23 -20.63
C LEU A 352 24.53 0.97 -21.51
N TYR A 353 25.54 0.94 -22.38
CA TYR A 353 26.00 -0.28 -23.06
C TYR A 353 27.38 -0.67 -22.52
N SER A 354 27.44 -1.72 -21.70
CA SER A 354 28.65 -2.54 -21.55
C SER A 354 28.60 -3.69 -22.55
N GLU A 355 29.77 -4.15 -23.01
CA GLU A 355 29.98 -5.09 -24.12
C GLU A 355 29.39 -6.50 -23.94
N ASP A 356 28.84 -6.85 -22.78
CA ASP A 356 28.16 -8.13 -22.55
C ASP A 356 26.74 -7.91 -22.02
N GLY A 357 25.73 -8.16 -22.87
CA GLY A 357 24.34 -8.34 -22.46
C GLY A 357 23.42 -7.13 -22.66
N MET A 358 22.79 -7.06 -23.83
CA MET A 358 21.78 -6.07 -24.20
C MET A 358 20.60 -5.96 -23.21
N LEU A 359 20.45 -4.80 -22.58
CA LEU A 359 19.14 -4.18 -22.38
C LEU A 359 19.23 -2.77 -22.94
N LYS A 360 18.37 -2.44 -23.91
CA LYS A 360 18.41 -1.12 -24.55
C LYS A 360 18.15 -0.05 -23.49
N VAL A 361 18.88 1.05 -23.56
CA VAL A 361 18.69 2.25 -22.73
C VAL A 361 17.21 2.66 -22.66
N GLU A 362 16.52 2.62 -23.80
CA GLU A 362 15.07 2.84 -23.92
C GLU A 362 14.23 1.86 -23.08
N GLU A 363 14.66 0.61 -22.90
CA GLU A 363 14.02 -0.36 -22.01
C GLU A 363 14.30 -0.08 -20.54
N ILE A 364 15.50 0.40 -20.18
CA ILE A 364 15.84 0.78 -18.79
C ILE A 364 15.06 2.03 -18.38
N PHE A 365 14.98 3.04 -19.25
CA PHE A 365 14.14 4.22 -19.05
C PHE A 365 12.64 3.89 -19.05
N LYS A 366 12.17 2.96 -19.91
CA LYS A 366 10.81 2.41 -19.85
C LYS A 366 10.52 1.60 -18.59
N LYS A 367 11.51 0.83 -18.09
CA LYS A 367 11.38 -0.05 -16.91
C LYS A 367 11.53 0.70 -15.59
N LEU A 368 12.24 1.81 -15.56
CA LEU A 368 12.46 2.63 -14.36
C LEU A 368 11.55 3.87 -14.26
N GLU A 369 10.81 4.22 -15.32
CA GLU A 369 9.90 5.40 -15.37
C GLU A 369 10.55 6.76 -15.01
N ILE A 370 11.88 6.83 -15.10
CA ILE A 370 12.71 7.98 -14.74
C ILE A 370 12.52 9.18 -15.69
N GLU A 371 12.05 8.96 -16.93
CA GLU A 371 11.86 10.04 -17.92
C GLU A 371 10.94 11.15 -17.42
N THR A 372 9.90 10.79 -16.64
CA THR A 372 8.92 11.74 -16.13
C THR A 372 9.46 12.55 -14.94
N GLU A 373 10.11 11.89 -13.98
CA GLU A 373 10.61 12.56 -12.77
C GLU A 373 11.83 13.42 -13.04
N ILE A 374 12.78 12.95 -13.87
CA ILE A 374 13.93 13.76 -14.30
C ILE A 374 13.48 14.90 -15.20
N GLY A 375 12.49 14.66 -16.08
CA GLY A 375 11.91 15.71 -16.91
C GLY A 375 11.30 16.86 -16.11
N ILE A 376 10.48 16.52 -15.11
CA ILE A 376 9.86 17.49 -14.20
C ILE A 376 10.92 18.21 -13.34
N LEU A 377 11.93 17.50 -12.83
CA LEU A 377 12.99 18.07 -11.98
C LEU A 377 14.00 18.94 -12.74
N LEU A 378 14.24 18.67 -14.04
CA LEU A 378 15.08 19.50 -14.91
C LEU A 378 14.30 20.64 -15.59
N GLY A 379 13.05 20.90 -15.17
CA GLY A 379 12.25 22.03 -15.66
C GLY A 379 11.82 21.93 -17.12
N LYS A 380 11.85 20.73 -17.72
CA LYS A 380 11.45 20.49 -19.12
C LYS A 380 10.14 19.70 -19.12
N ASN A 381 9.06 20.31 -19.61
CA ASN A 381 7.84 19.60 -19.99
C ASN A 381 8.21 18.50 -21.00
N TYR A 382 8.32 17.26 -20.55
CA TYR A 382 8.43 16.13 -21.45
C TYR A 382 7.11 16.00 -22.22
N TYR A 383 7.24 15.95 -23.54
CA TYR A 383 6.15 15.84 -24.49
C TYR A 383 5.22 14.66 -24.14
N SER A 384 3.98 14.95 -23.73
CA SER A 384 2.88 14.06 -24.09
C SER A 384 2.60 14.27 -25.58
N LYS A 385 2.39 13.20 -26.33
CA LYS A 385 2.16 13.21 -27.79
C LYS A 385 0.93 14.02 -28.25
N GLU A 386 0.20 14.67 -27.35
CA GLU A 386 -1.10 15.29 -27.65
C GLU A 386 -1.09 16.82 -27.78
N ASN A 387 0.00 17.53 -27.44
CA ASN A 387 0.01 19.00 -27.50
C ASN A 387 1.02 19.57 -28.51
N LYS A 388 0.69 19.48 -29.80
CA LYS A 388 1.26 20.37 -30.84
C LYS A 388 0.53 21.71 -30.80
N VAL A 389 1.12 22.73 -30.16
CA VAL A 389 0.85 24.14 -30.49
C VAL A 389 2.18 24.87 -30.57
N GLU A 390 2.59 25.19 -31.80
CA GLU A 390 3.75 26.01 -32.11
C GLU A 390 3.58 27.41 -31.52
N ARG A 391 4.58 27.89 -30.77
CA ARG A 391 4.75 29.31 -30.46
C ARG A 391 5.79 29.88 -31.41
N GLU A 392 5.36 30.52 -32.49
CA GLU A 392 6.22 31.46 -33.24
C GLU A 392 6.45 32.70 -32.38
N VAL A 393 7.70 32.94 -31.97
CA VAL A 393 8.13 34.23 -31.42
C VAL A 393 8.78 35.02 -32.55
N LYS A 394 8.06 36.01 -33.10
CA LYS A 394 8.61 36.96 -34.08
C LYS A 394 9.42 38.03 -33.35
N TYR A 395 10.72 38.10 -33.64
CA TYR A 395 11.61 39.16 -33.19
C TYR A 395 11.44 40.40 -34.08
N LYS A 396 11.16 41.56 -33.47
CA LYS A 396 11.43 42.87 -34.07
C LYS A 396 11.93 43.82 -32.98
N ASP A 397 13.18 44.24 -33.14
CA ASP A 397 13.83 45.43 -32.60
C ASP A 397 13.62 45.73 -31.10
N GLY A 398 14.38 45.00 -30.26
CA GLY A 398 15.19 45.65 -29.22
C GLY A 398 14.57 46.07 -27.89
N GLU A 399 13.27 45.85 -27.61
CA GLU A 399 12.71 46.16 -26.28
C GLU A 399 11.93 45.00 -25.67
N ILE A 400 12.22 44.69 -24.40
CA ILE A 400 11.45 43.74 -23.58
C ILE A 400 10.22 44.49 -23.05
N THR A 401 9.06 44.27 -23.66
CA THR A 401 7.77 44.62 -23.04
C THR A 401 7.18 43.38 -22.38
N SER A 402 7.06 43.43 -21.05
CA SER A 402 6.32 42.43 -20.27
C SER A 402 4.83 42.56 -20.60
N ASP A 403 4.28 41.70 -21.45
CA ASP A 403 2.87 41.82 -21.79
C ASP A 403 1.97 41.07 -20.79
N LYS A 404 1.20 41.86 -20.05
CA LYS A 404 0.31 41.49 -18.95
C LYS A 404 -1.06 40.97 -19.44
N ASN A 405 -1.23 40.61 -20.71
CA ASN A 405 -2.55 40.35 -21.31
C ASN A 405 -2.73 38.95 -21.94
N TYR A 406 -2.61 37.88 -21.14
CA TYR A 406 -3.00 36.53 -21.58
C TYR A 406 -4.11 35.85 -20.73
N ILE A 407 -4.87 36.63 -19.94
CA ILE A 407 -5.96 36.08 -19.12
C ILE A 407 -7.36 36.19 -19.78
N GLU A 408 -7.53 36.86 -20.92
CA GLU A 408 -8.89 37.10 -21.48
C GLU A 408 -9.29 36.34 -22.76
N LYS A 409 -8.51 35.37 -23.27
CA LYS A 409 -8.85 34.65 -24.51
C LYS A 409 -9.28 33.19 -24.38
N THR A 410 -9.56 32.69 -23.18
CA THR A 410 -10.15 31.35 -22.96
C THR A 410 -11.63 31.34 -22.59
N LYS A 411 -12.33 32.48 -22.61
CA LYS A 411 -13.79 32.52 -22.33
C LYS A 411 -14.73 32.47 -23.54
N ASN A 412 -14.26 32.60 -24.79
CA ASN A 412 -15.14 32.65 -25.97
C ASN A 412 -14.77 31.64 -27.07
N LYS A 413 -14.72 30.34 -26.75
CA LYS A 413 -14.85 29.26 -27.75
C LYS A 413 -15.72 28.12 -27.22
N LYS A 414 -16.95 28.47 -26.86
CA LYS A 414 -18.13 27.61 -27.03
C LYS A 414 -19.05 28.41 -27.94
N ILE A 415 -19.65 27.73 -28.93
CA ILE A 415 -20.67 28.19 -29.89
C ILE A 415 -20.15 28.26 -31.35
N LEU A 416 -20.83 27.49 -32.22
CA LEU A 416 -20.77 27.35 -33.68
C LEU A 416 -19.65 26.41 -34.19
N SER A 417 -19.86 25.39 -35.02
CA SER A 417 -20.97 25.01 -35.94
C SER A 417 -20.68 23.57 -36.41
N ASN A 418 -21.63 22.62 -36.24
CA ASN A 418 -22.54 22.08 -37.27
C ASN A 418 -21.90 21.31 -38.46
N GLU A 419 -22.45 20.09 -38.63
CA GLU A 419 -22.86 19.46 -39.90
C GLU A 419 -21.79 19.15 -40.98
N ARG A 420 -21.45 17.87 -41.11
CA ARG A 420 -21.84 17.02 -42.25
C ARG A 420 -21.61 15.54 -41.96
#